data_AF-A0A1W1YR14-F1
#
_entry.id   AF-A0A1W1YR14-F1
#
_cell.length_a   1.000
_cell.length_b   1.000
_cell.length_c   1.000
_cell.angle_alpha   90.00
_cell.angle_beta   90.00
_cell.angle_gamma   90.00
#
_symmetry.space_group_name_H-M   'P 1'
#
loop_
_entity.id
_entity.type
_entity.pdbx_description
1 polymer ?
#
loop_
_entity_poly.entity_id
_entity_poly.type
_entity_poly.pdbx_seq_one_letter_code
_entity_poly.pdbx_strand_id
1 'polypeptide(L)'
;MDTDLATIGRQTVLAAEELIKTAQLKPGQILVVGCSTSEVQGARIGSYGSDVVAARILSSLLKVCSWYQVSLAIQCCEHLNRALVVEQAVADKYNLEEVTVIPVAKAGGALAAQAMREFACPMVVEAISAHAGLDIGSTLIGMHIKKVAVPVRLTPKYIGEAYLTAARARPKLVGGARAIYQLS
;
A
#
# COMPACT_ATOMS: atom_id res chain seq x y z
N MET A 1 16.27 -4.83 19.09
CA MET A 1 15.27 -4.04 19.85
C MET A 1 13.97 -4.80 19.71
N ASP A 2 13.23 -5.05 20.79
CA ASP A 2 11.86 -5.56 20.63
C ASP A 2 11.04 -4.45 19.97
N THR A 3 10.48 -4.73 18.79
CA THR A 3 9.68 -3.73 18.08
C THR A 3 8.30 -3.70 18.70
N ASP A 4 7.97 -2.62 19.42
CA ASP A 4 6.63 -2.42 19.95
C ASP A 4 5.64 -1.93 18.86
N LEU A 5 4.34 -2.23 19.05
CA LEU A 5 3.27 -1.82 18.13
C LEU A 5 3.20 -0.29 17.96
N ALA A 6 3.60 0.47 18.98
CA ALA A 6 3.61 1.93 18.90
C ALA A 6 4.57 2.41 17.80
N THR A 7 5.76 1.80 17.73
CA THR A 7 6.80 2.05 16.74
C THR A 7 6.34 1.68 15.34
N ILE A 8 5.75 0.49 15.15
CA ILE A 8 5.19 0.07 13.85
C ILE A 8 4.18 1.10 13.33
N GLY A 9 3.27 1.55 14.19
CA GLY A 9 2.28 2.56 13.79
C GLY A 9 2.92 3.91 13.45
N ARG A 10 3.89 4.39 14.25
CA ARG A 10 4.60 5.64 13.96
C ARG A 10 5.34 5.57 12.62
N GLN A 11 6.07 4.48 12.36
CA GLN A 11 6.79 4.28 11.09
C GLN A 11 5.82 4.22 9.92
N THR A 12 4.69 3.52 10.08
CA THR A 12 3.64 3.43 9.04
C THR A 12 3.06 4.81 8.72
N VAL A 13 2.72 5.61 9.73
CA VAL A 13 2.21 6.98 9.54
C VAL A 13 3.24 7.84 8.80
N LEU A 14 4.49 7.85 9.28
CA LEU A 14 5.56 8.65 8.68
C LEU A 14 5.79 8.26 7.21
N ALA A 15 5.88 6.96 6.91
CA ALA A 15 6.10 6.46 5.56
C ALA A 15 4.96 6.84 4.60
N ALA A 16 3.71 6.64 5.02
CA ALA A 16 2.54 6.93 4.20
C ALA A 16 2.39 8.44 3.96
N GLU A 17 2.54 9.25 5.01
CA GLU A 17 2.41 10.70 4.91
C GLU A 17 3.53 11.32 4.05
N GLU A 18 4.77 10.88 4.26
CA GLU A 18 5.91 11.32 3.45
C GLU A 18 5.70 10.94 1.99
N LEU A 19 5.31 9.70 1.69
CA LEU A 19 5.04 9.27 0.31
C LEU A 19 3.91 10.08 -0.33
N ILE A 20 2.79 10.30 0.37
CA ILE A 20 1.65 11.08 -0.15
C ILE A 20 2.09 12.49 -0.51
N LYS A 21 2.87 13.16 0.37
CA LYS A 21 3.40 14.50 0.12
C LYS A 21 4.38 14.53 -1.05
N THR A 22 5.36 13.62 -1.07
CA THR A 22 6.37 13.56 -2.13
C THR A 22 5.78 13.17 -3.49
N ALA A 23 4.79 12.29 -3.51
CA ALA A 23 4.04 11.93 -4.71
C ALA A 23 3.02 13.00 -5.13
N GLN A 24 2.74 13.97 -4.26
CA GLN A 24 1.72 15.00 -4.44
C GLN A 24 0.36 14.40 -4.79
N LEU A 25 -0.01 13.30 -4.11
CA LEU A 25 -1.27 12.62 -4.38
C LEU A 25 -2.44 13.57 -4.18
N LYS A 26 -3.44 13.43 -5.03
CA LYS A 26 -4.67 14.21 -5.02
C LYS A 26 -5.82 13.39 -4.41
N PRO A 27 -6.85 14.06 -3.86
CA PRO A 27 -8.05 13.38 -3.39
C PRO A 27 -8.60 12.36 -4.39
N GLY A 28 -8.86 11.17 -3.89
CA GLY A 28 -9.37 10.01 -4.60
C GLY A 28 -8.38 9.34 -5.55
N GLN A 29 -7.08 9.68 -5.50
CA GLN A 29 -6.01 8.87 -6.08
C GLN A 29 -5.70 7.66 -5.20
N ILE A 30 -5.22 6.58 -5.82
CA ILE A 30 -4.94 5.31 -5.14
C ILE A 30 -3.50 5.23 -4.63
N LEU A 31 -3.35 4.94 -3.33
CA LEU A 31 -2.16 4.39 -2.71
C LEU A 31 -2.33 2.87 -2.57
N VAL A 32 -1.46 2.10 -3.20
CA VAL A 32 -1.42 0.64 -3.02
C VAL A 32 -0.42 0.24 -1.94
N VAL A 33 -0.79 -0.72 -1.10
CA VAL A 33 0.10 -1.27 -0.06
C VAL A 33 0.17 -2.78 -0.16
N GLY A 34 1.40 -3.28 -0.32
CA GLY A 34 1.75 -4.69 -0.12
C GLY A 34 2.49 -4.85 1.20
N CYS A 35 2.17 -5.89 1.97
CA CYS A 35 2.76 -6.07 3.31
C CYS A 35 2.90 -7.53 3.70
N SER A 36 4.11 -7.90 4.11
CA SER A 36 4.38 -9.15 4.82
C SER A 36 4.48 -8.88 6.32
N THR A 37 3.44 -9.25 7.07
CA THR A 37 3.43 -9.05 8.54
C THR A 37 4.44 -9.93 9.27
N SER A 38 4.80 -11.09 8.72
CA SER A 38 5.89 -11.91 9.25
C SER A 38 7.25 -11.23 9.11
N GLU A 39 7.50 -10.54 7.99
CA GLU A 39 8.73 -9.74 7.82
C GLU A 39 8.74 -8.54 8.76
N VAL A 40 7.58 -7.92 9.04
CA VAL A 40 7.49 -6.79 9.99
C VAL A 40 7.87 -7.25 11.41
N GLN A 41 7.48 -8.46 11.78
CA GLN A 41 7.83 -9.09 13.05
C GLN A 41 9.29 -9.56 13.08
N GLY A 42 9.81 -10.04 11.95
CA GLY A 42 11.15 -10.60 11.81
C GLY A 42 11.30 -12.01 12.41
N ALA A 43 12.55 -12.49 12.50
CA ALA A 43 12.88 -13.84 13.00
C ALA A 43 12.65 -14.01 14.51
N ARG A 44 12.40 -12.91 15.24
CA ARG A 44 11.98 -12.97 16.64
C ARG A 44 10.47 -13.04 16.65
N ILE A 45 9.94 -14.16 17.13
CA ILE A 45 8.53 -14.28 17.50
C ILE A 45 8.30 -13.27 18.63
N GLY A 46 7.93 -12.04 18.28
CA GLY A 46 7.40 -11.08 19.23
C GLY A 46 6.13 -11.63 19.85
N SER A 47 5.75 -11.12 21.02
CA SER A 47 4.57 -11.53 21.79
C SER A 47 3.23 -11.25 21.09
N TYR A 48 3.23 -10.53 19.96
CA TYR A 48 2.02 -10.17 19.21
C TYR A 48 1.85 -11.06 17.98
N GLY A 49 0.63 -11.55 17.74
CA GLY A 49 0.29 -12.27 16.50
C GLY A 49 0.23 -11.34 15.28
N SER A 50 0.37 -11.92 14.08
CA SER A 50 0.37 -11.18 12.81
C SER A 50 -0.90 -10.34 12.58
N ASP A 51 -2.03 -10.75 13.15
CA ASP A 51 -3.30 -9.99 13.11
C ASP A 51 -3.21 -8.66 13.86
N VAL A 52 -2.51 -8.62 15.00
CA VAL A 52 -2.34 -7.40 15.80
C VAL A 52 -1.45 -6.41 15.06
N VAL A 53 -0.39 -6.91 14.41
CA VAL A 53 0.50 -6.11 13.56
C VAL A 53 -0.27 -5.58 12.34
N ALA A 54 -1.06 -6.43 11.68
CA ALA A 54 -1.92 -6.03 10.57
C ALA A 54 -2.90 -4.92 10.96
N ALA A 55 -3.61 -5.07 12.09
CA ALA A 55 -4.54 -4.07 12.60
C ALA A 55 -3.84 -2.73 12.89
N ARG A 56 -2.64 -2.78 13.46
CA ARG A 56 -1.85 -1.58 13.74
C ARG A 56 -1.40 -0.85 12.47
N ILE A 57 -0.92 -1.59 11.47
CA ILE A 57 -0.54 -1.03 10.17
C ILE A 57 -1.77 -0.44 9.48
N LEU A 58 -2.87 -1.20 9.37
CA LEU A 58 -4.07 -0.77 8.66
C LEU A 58 -4.68 0.48 9.28
N SER A 59 -4.88 0.52 10.59
CA SER A 59 -5.41 1.70 11.29
C SER A 59 -4.56 2.95 11.07
N SER A 60 -3.23 2.78 11.02
CA SER A 60 -2.28 3.86 10.71
C SER A 60 -2.43 4.36 9.27
N LEU A 61 -2.56 3.44 8.31
CA LEU A 61 -2.78 3.76 6.89
C LEU A 61 -4.13 4.47 6.68
N LEU A 62 -5.21 3.93 7.25
CA LEU A 62 -6.56 4.50 7.16
C LEU A 62 -6.60 5.94 7.71
N LYS A 63 -5.96 6.18 8.86
CA LYS A 63 -5.87 7.52 9.45
C LYS A 63 -5.22 8.52 8.49
N VAL A 64 -4.07 8.18 7.91
CA VAL A 64 -3.36 9.07 6.98
C VAL A 64 -4.15 9.23 5.68
N CYS A 65 -4.61 8.13 5.09
CA CYS A 65 -5.35 8.17 3.83
C CYS A 65 -6.64 8.99 3.95
N SER A 66 -7.36 8.87 5.07
CA SER A 66 -8.55 9.69 5.36
C SER A 66 -8.23 11.18 5.40
N TRP A 67 -7.16 11.58 6.11
CA TRP A 67 -6.73 12.98 6.20
C TRP A 67 -6.43 13.61 4.83
N TYR A 68 -5.74 12.86 3.95
CA TYR A 68 -5.39 13.32 2.61
C TYR A 68 -6.44 12.98 1.54
N GLN A 69 -7.56 12.37 1.93
CA GLN A 69 -8.62 11.87 1.04
C GLN A 69 -8.09 10.94 -0.07
N VAL A 70 -7.05 10.16 0.21
CA VAL A 70 -6.45 9.20 -0.72
C VAL A 70 -7.15 7.84 -0.56
N SER A 71 -7.41 7.17 -1.67
CA SER A 71 -7.99 5.82 -1.67
C SER A 71 -6.92 4.78 -1.36
N LEU A 72 -7.21 3.84 -0.46
CA LEU A 72 -6.30 2.77 -0.08
C LEU A 72 -6.66 1.48 -0.82
N ALA A 73 -5.66 0.77 -1.34
CA ALA A 73 -5.79 -0.57 -1.89
C ALA A 73 -4.78 -1.50 -1.23
N ILE A 74 -5.23 -2.65 -0.72
CA ILE A 74 -4.39 -3.61 -0.01
C ILE A 74 -4.19 -4.85 -0.85
N GLN A 75 -2.95 -5.13 -1.23
CA GLN A 75 -2.58 -6.30 -2.03
C GLN A 75 -2.65 -7.59 -1.19
N CYS A 76 -3.28 -8.63 -1.72
CA CYS A 76 -3.22 -9.98 -1.18
C CYS A 76 -1.89 -10.68 -1.54
N CYS A 77 -1.52 -11.74 -0.82
CA CYS A 77 -0.38 -12.57 -1.22
C CYS A 77 -0.63 -13.33 -2.54
N GLU A 78 0.42 -13.98 -3.04
CA GLU A 78 0.42 -14.75 -4.30
C GLU A 78 -0.59 -15.90 -4.33
N HIS A 79 -1.03 -16.42 -3.19
CA HIS A 79 -2.09 -17.45 -3.13
C HIS A 79 -3.44 -16.96 -3.67
N LEU A 80 -3.69 -15.64 -3.63
CA LEU A 80 -4.85 -14.98 -4.23
C LEU A 80 -4.44 -14.14 -5.44
N ASN A 81 -3.37 -14.55 -6.14
CA ASN A 81 -2.90 -13.91 -7.37
C ASN A 81 -2.63 -12.41 -7.25
N ARG A 82 -2.35 -11.91 -6.04
CA ARG A 82 -2.15 -10.47 -5.76
C ARG A 82 -3.38 -9.61 -6.10
N ALA A 83 -4.57 -10.21 -6.05
CA ALA A 83 -5.83 -9.47 -6.03
C ALA A 83 -5.84 -8.46 -4.86
N LEU A 84 -6.67 -7.43 -4.92
CA LEU A 84 -6.61 -6.32 -3.99
C LEU A 84 -7.93 -6.09 -3.28
N VAL A 85 -7.86 -5.85 -1.97
CA VAL A 85 -9.01 -5.37 -1.20
C VAL A 85 -9.09 -3.85 -1.34
N VAL A 86 -10.25 -3.36 -1.77
CA VAL A 86 -10.56 -1.94 -1.95
C VAL A 86 -11.96 -1.65 -1.40
N GLU A 87 -12.27 -0.37 -1.14
CA GLU A 87 -13.66 0.07 -0.95
C GLU A 87 -14.41 0.01 -2.29
N GLN A 88 -15.70 -0.37 -2.27
CA GLN A 88 -16.53 -0.46 -3.48
C GLN A 88 -16.53 0.81 -4.31
N ALA A 89 -16.60 1.98 -3.65
CA ALA A 89 -16.53 3.28 -4.33
C ALA A 89 -15.22 3.50 -5.12
N VAL A 90 -14.12 2.83 -4.74
CA VAL A 90 -12.86 2.87 -5.50
C VAL A 90 -12.97 2.01 -6.75
N ALA A 91 -13.57 0.82 -6.65
CA ALA A 91 -13.80 -0.04 -7.81
C ALA A 91 -14.70 0.63 -8.84
N ASP A 92 -15.82 1.21 -8.41
CA ASP A 92 -16.75 1.92 -9.30
C ASP A 92 -16.06 3.10 -9.99
N LYS A 93 -15.34 3.92 -9.23
CA LYS A 93 -14.65 5.12 -9.75
C LYS A 93 -13.59 4.78 -10.79
N TYR A 94 -12.88 3.67 -10.61
CA TYR A 94 -11.78 3.26 -11.48
C TYR A 94 -12.16 2.16 -12.47
N ASN A 95 -13.44 1.74 -12.50
CA ASN A 95 -13.95 0.65 -13.32
C ASN A 95 -13.10 -0.63 -13.18
N LEU A 96 -12.90 -1.06 -11.93
CA LEU A 96 -12.10 -2.23 -11.59
C LEU A 96 -12.94 -3.52 -11.67
N GLU A 97 -12.34 -4.59 -12.17
CA GLU A 97 -12.98 -5.91 -12.27
C GLU A 97 -13.03 -6.58 -10.89
N GLU A 98 -14.23 -6.92 -10.43
CA GLU A 98 -14.45 -7.66 -9.18
C GLU A 98 -14.05 -9.13 -9.34
N VAL A 99 -13.46 -9.70 -8.29
CA VAL A 99 -13.23 -11.14 -8.18
C VAL A 99 -13.77 -11.65 -6.85
N THR A 100 -14.37 -12.84 -6.86
CA THR A 100 -15.01 -13.39 -5.66
C THR A 100 -14.02 -14.18 -4.81
N VAL A 101 -13.60 -13.60 -3.69
CA VAL A 101 -12.85 -14.29 -2.63
C VAL A 101 -12.96 -13.51 -1.32
N ILE A 102 -12.80 -14.19 -0.18
CA ILE A 102 -12.63 -13.56 1.13
C ILE A 102 -11.19 -13.86 1.60
N PRO A 103 -10.29 -12.87 1.62
CA PRO A 103 -8.94 -13.07 2.13
C PRO A 103 -8.95 -13.44 3.61
N VAL A 104 -8.17 -14.45 3.97
CA VAL A 104 -7.90 -14.85 5.35
C VAL A 104 -6.39 -14.81 5.60
N ALA A 105 -5.97 -14.74 6.86
CA ALA A 105 -4.54 -14.61 7.18
C ALA A 105 -3.67 -15.71 6.53
N LYS A 106 -4.21 -16.94 6.45
CA LYS A 106 -3.56 -18.11 5.81
C LYS A 106 -3.61 -18.12 4.28
N ALA A 107 -4.50 -17.37 3.66
CA ALA A 107 -4.70 -17.32 2.21
C ALA A 107 -5.16 -15.91 1.82
N GLY A 108 -4.19 -15.09 1.39
CA GLY A 108 -4.36 -13.66 1.12
C GLY A 108 -3.51 -12.77 2.03
N GLY A 109 -3.17 -13.23 3.23
CA GLY A 109 -2.29 -12.53 4.17
C GLY A 109 -3.04 -11.67 5.19
N ALA A 110 -2.41 -11.44 6.34
CA ALA A 110 -3.06 -10.81 7.51
C ALA A 110 -3.54 -9.37 7.24
N LEU A 111 -2.79 -8.57 6.47
CA LEU A 111 -3.19 -7.19 6.18
C LEU A 111 -4.42 -7.13 5.26
N ALA A 112 -4.48 -7.96 4.21
CA ALA A 112 -5.64 -8.04 3.33
C ALA A 112 -6.87 -8.58 4.07
N ALA A 113 -6.70 -9.63 4.89
CA ALA A 113 -7.76 -10.15 5.74
C ALA A 113 -8.30 -9.10 6.73
N GLN A 114 -7.42 -8.27 7.28
CA GLN A 114 -7.82 -7.16 8.14
C GLN A 114 -8.54 -6.06 7.35
N ALA A 115 -8.09 -5.72 6.14
CA ALA A 115 -8.76 -4.75 5.27
C ALA A 115 -10.18 -5.19 4.91
N MET A 116 -10.36 -6.48 4.61
CA MET A 116 -11.66 -7.08 4.32
C MET A 116 -12.65 -6.99 5.49
N ARG A 117 -12.16 -6.84 6.74
CA ARG A 117 -12.99 -6.69 7.93
C ARG A 117 -13.30 -5.24 8.29
N GLU A 118 -12.37 -4.32 8.01
CA GLU A 118 -12.39 -2.94 8.54
C GLU A 118 -12.82 -1.89 7.52
N PHE A 119 -12.72 -2.18 6.23
CA PHE A 119 -13.28 -1.29 5.20
C PHE A 119 -14.80 -1.25 5.33
N ALA A 120 -15.39 -0.12 4.95
CA ALA A 120 -16.83 0.12 5.12
C ALA A 120 -17.67 -0.75 4.17
N CYS A 121 -17.23 -0.86 2.92
CA CYS A 121 -17.83 -1.72 1.91
C CYS A 121 -16.70 -2.40 1.11
N PRO A 122 -16.03 -3.42 1.69
CA PRO A 122 -14.89 -4.05 1.06
C PRO A 122 -15.32 -4.93 -0.11
N MET A 123 -14.51 -4.91 -1.16
CA MET A 123 -14.56 -5.87 -2.25
C MET A 123 -13.15 -6.23 -2.71
N VAL A 124 -13.03 -7.35 -3.43
CA VAL A 124 -11.76 -7.79 -4.00
C VAL A 124 -11.77 -7.57 -5.50
N VAL A 125 -10.69 -6.97 -6.02
CA VAL A 125 -10.52 -6.69 -7.45
C VAL A 125 -9.31 -7.42 -8.01
N GLU A 126 -9.38 -7.76 -9.29
CA GLU A 126 -8.32 -8.50 -9.99
C GLU A 126 -6.99 -7.72 -10.02
N ALA A 127 -7.05 -6.45 -10.45
CA ALA A 127 -5.87 -5.61 -10.63
C ALA A 127 -6.23 -4.13 -10.53
N ILE A 128 -5.21 -3.28 -10.36
CA ILE A 128 -5.35 -1.81 -10.32
C ILE A 128 -4.21 -1.11 -11.06
N SER A 129 -4.41 0.19 -11.29
CA SER A 129 -3.37 1.14 -11.71
C SER A 129 -3.26 2.29 -10.70
N ALA A 130 -2.44 2.10 -9.67
CA ALA A 130 -2.19 3.01 -8.56
C ALA A 130 -1.26 4.18 -8.90
N HIS A 131 -1.35 5.26 -8.11
CA HIS A 131 -0.58 6.50 -8.31
C HIS A 131 0.69 6.54 -7.46
N ALA A 132 0.69 5.81 -6.36
CA ALA A 132 1.86 5.53 -5.54
C ALA A 132 1.67 4.20 -4.81
N GLY A 133 2.74 3.68 -4.21
CA GLY A 133 2.61 2.53 -3.34
C GLY A 133 3.75 2.35 -2.34
N LEU A 134 3.43 1.65 -1.26
CA LEU A 134 4.34 1.19 -0.21
C LEU A 134 4.43 -0.34 -0.27
N ASP A 135 5.64 -0.86 -0.30
CA ASP A 135 5.91 -2.29 -0.22
C ASP A 135 6.70 -2.56 1.05
N ILE A 136 6.04 -3.26 1.98
CA ILE A 136 6.52 -3.54 3.33
C ILE A 136 6.93 -5.02 3.37
N GLY A 137 8.23 -5.30 3.36
CA GLY A 137 8.74 -6.67 3.39
C GLY A 137 8.86 -7.32 2.01
N SER A 138 9.16 -6.53 0.98
CA SER A 138 9.50 -7.00 -0.38
C SER A 138 8.45 -7.90 -1.03
N THR A 139 7.17 -7.55 -0.85
CA THR A 139 6.04 -8.26 -1.44
C THR A 139 5.86 -8.01 -2.92
N LEU A 140 6.55 -7.02 -3.51
CA LEU A 140 6.47 -6.60 -4.91
C LEU A 140 5.09 -6.03 -5.28
N ILE A 141 5.02 -4.71 -5.41
CA ILE A 141 3.81 -3.97 -5.82
C ILE A 141 3.90 -3.35 -7.22
N GLY A 142 5.00 -3.58 -7.93
CA GLY A 142 5.32 -2.86 -9.17
C GLY A 142 4.30 -3.09 -10.30
N MET A 143 3.63 -4.24 -10.33
CA MET A 143 2.55 -4.55 -11.26
C MET A 143 1.33 -3.64 -11.09
N HIS A 144 1.16 -3.05 -9.91
CA HIS A 144 0.02 -2.19 -9.59
C HIS A 144 0.30 -0.70 -9.85
N ILE A 145 1.54 -0.29 -10.09
CA ILE A 145 1.89 1.14 -10.22
C ILE A 145 1.73 1.61 -11.68
N LYS A 146 1.06 2.75 -11.88
CA LYS A 146 0.98 3.41 -13.19
C LYS A 146 2.37 3.65 -13.77
N LYS A 147 2.51 3.46 -15.09
CA LYS A 147 3.74 3.80 -15.81
C LYS A 147 3.83 5.32 -15.94
N VAL A 148 4.93 5.97 -15.58
CA VAL A 148 6.24 5.42 -15.19
C VAL A 148 6.40 5.39 -13.67
N ALA A 149 6.70 4.22 -13.09
CA ALA A 149 7.03 4.09 -11.69
C ALA A 149 8.41 4.70 -11.39
N VAL A 150 8.49 5.51 -10.34
CA VAL A 150 9.70 6.20 -9.88
C VAL A 150 9.90 5.88 -8.40
N PRO A 151 11.02 5.25 -8.01
CA PRO A 151 11.31 4.98 -6.61
C PRO A 151 11.36 6.27 -5.79
N VAL A 152 10.80 6.23 -4.58
CA VAL A 152 10.86 7.32 -3.60
C VAL A 152 11.73 6.87 -2.44
N ARG A 153 12.72 7.70 -2.08
CA ARG A 153 13.60 7.44 -0.93
C ARG A 153 12.99 8.08 0.32
N LEU A 154 12.17 7.31 1.02
CA LEU A 154 11.55 7.75 2.27
C LEU A 154 12.59 7.83 3.40
N THR A 155 12.29 8.64 4.41
CA THR A 155 13.06 8.76 5.64
C THR A 155 13.08 7.44 6.41
N PRO A 156 11.94 6.81 6.77
CA PRO A 156 11.96 5.46 7.33
C PRO A 156 12.44 4.46 6.27
N LYS A 157 13.36 3.58 6.66
CA LYS A 157 13.85 2.46 5.82
C LYS A 157 13.16 1.13 6.13
N TYR A 158 12.48 1.06 7.27
CA TYR A 158 11.84 -0.14 7.79
C TYR A 158 10.52 0.20 8.47
N ILE A 159 9.61 -0.77 8.50
CA ILE A 159 8.45 -0.81 9.39
C ILE A 159 8.58 -2.09 10.21
N GLY A 160 8.79 -1.95 11.52
CA GLY A 160 9.37 -3.02 12.32
C GLY A 160 10.69 -3.48 11.71
N GLU A 161 10.81 -4.78 11.47
CA GLU A 161 11.98 -5.40 10.83
C GLU A 161 11.86 -5.46 9.29
N ALA A 162 10.68 -5.18 8.73
CA ALA A 162 10.45 -5.29 7.29
C ALA A 162 11.09 -4.13 6.53
N TYR A 163 11.91 -4.45 5.53
CA TYR A 163 12.44 -3.44 4.61
C TYR A 163 11.31 -2.74 3.85
N LEU A 164 11.39 -1.42 3.80
CA LEU A 164 10.39 -0.58 3.17
C LEU A 164 10.88 -0.07 1.81
N THR A 165 10.09 -0.30 0.77
CA THR A 165 10.26 0.40 -0.50
C THR A 165 9.02 1.19 -0.87
N ALA A 166 9.20 2.25 -1.65
CA ALA A 166 8.13 3.14 -2.06
C ALA A 166 8.33 3.61 -3.49
N ALA A 167 7.22 3.83 -4.19
CA ALA A 167 7.24 4.36 -5.53
C ALA A 167 6.06 5.32 -5.75
N ARG A 168 6.27 6.31 -6.63
CA ARG A 168 5.22 7.14 -7.20
C ARG A 168 5.16 6.94 -8.70
N ALA A 169 4.02 7.22 -9.31
CA ALA A 169 3.89 7.30 -10.75
C ALA A 169 4.14 8.73 -11.25
N ARG A 170 4.63 8.86 -12.48
CA ARG A 170 4.65 10.12 -13.22
C ARG A 170 4.22 9.90 -14.68
N PRO A 171 3.76 10.96 -15.37
CA PRO A 171 3.55 10.91 -16.81
C PRO A 171 4.83 10.52 -17.56
N LYS A 172 4.66 9.83 -18.69
CA LYS A 172 5.75 9.58 -19.63
C LYS A 172 6.23 10.92 -20.19
N LEU A 173 7.54 11.14 -20.17
CA LEU A 173 8.14 12.19 -21.00
C LEU A 173 8.24 11.65 -22.42
N VAL A 174 7.64 12.36 -23.36
CA VAL A 174 7.60 12.01 -24.78
C VAL A 174 8.11 13.19 -25.60
N GLY A 175 8.49 12.94 -26.85
CA GLY A 175 8.98 13.97 -27.77
C GLY A 175 10.41 13.71 -28.26
N GLY A 176 10.74 14.24 -29.44
CA GLY A 176 12.07 14.15 -30.05
C GLY A 176 13.03 15.23 -29.55
N ALA A 177 14.15 15.43 -30.26
CA ALA A 177 15.27 16.27 -29.82
C ALA A 177 14.94 17.77 -29.53
N ARG A 178 13.76 18.25 -29.95
CA ARG A 178 13.32 19.64 -29.75
C ARG A 178 12.29 19.79 -28.62
N ALA A 179 11.92 18.71 -27.94
CA ALA A 179 10.94 18.76 -26.87
C ALA A 179 11.50 19.48 -25.64
N ILE A 180 10.67 20.32 -25.02
CA ILE A 180 10.92 20.97 -23.75
C ILE A 180 9.85 20.53 -22.74
N TYR A 181 10.21 20.45 -21.47
CA TYR A 181 9.32 19.91 -20.41
C TYR A 181 8.99 20.94 -19.33
N GLN A 182 9.49 22.17 -19.50
CA GLN A 182 9.23 23.33 -18.68
C GLN A 182 9.16 24.54 -19.62
N LEU A 183 8.20 25.43 -19.38
CA LEU A 183 8.18 26.74 -20.01
C LEU A 183 9.17 27.61 -19.23
N SER A 184 10.12 28.20 -19.94
CA SER A 184 11.06 29.20 -19.41
C SER A 184 10.36 30.50 -19.07
#